data_AF-A0A812JYU6-F1
#
_entry.id   AF-A0A812JYU6-F1
#
_cell.length_a   1.000
_cell.length_b   1.000
_cell.length_c   1.000
_cell.angle_alpha   90.00
_cell.angle_beta   90.00
_cell.angle_gamma   90.00
#
_symmetry.space_group_name_H-M   'P 1'
#
loop_
_entity.id
_entity.type
_entity.pdbx_description
1 polymer ?
#
loop_
_entity_poly.entity_id
_entity_poly.type
_entity_poly.pdbx_seq_one_letter_code
_entity_poly.pdbx_strand_id
1 'polypeptide(L)'
;MSISDWLDPWPWLWVEIPRRVSIQSKRVAVLYLLLVLATLAYVIFDFISTEAWHGKLRISSGSLTTWRDAPKVSDATIPNHCLNPQQYDTIFDESWHYKPRSCRQLVGSAAFRKQGAWLHIPSYLEETYMWSHSNCTEQERLACLDMPRPPDVSADVVISWEEVQDNTCTCKMKDSYFARHPEDEVLVFTHSYFVPTLDGSSTLPLFGLPDWGTVQTILLAVDGSRCEVGGQSSWSEEQAAIGIGAPLRDWMRCAGVDLDTNPLELTSQNGSPNLAGHLRTMGFILDFRLNYLSRGAHSEVHQGVVCYVSVKAHAAWNSNVEVQKVMLPASSITAEHQVYMYGVTPRFTIEGDFRFFSHTPVMTWVISATVLFGLPALLLRYLVEFLLGVPSQIYRRETCRPFDIYDHLRKTQARMLSSHAAYSVLSSNGSLDKDSLDGYLKVLYDAQIRDGTLQPKEMERLWRATIAGFDIDKSDKISLAEFVAAAAMIDDLHLDDIVHFLDSDRKVPCLERLLDSTRHQLRVKNQQVLPGSDEEQAEACQRSTSDKPRSIS
;
A
#
# COMPACT_ATOMS: atom_id res chain seq x y z
N MET A 1 19.77 -19.93 57.90
CA MET A 1 19.11 -19.62 56.62
C MET A 1 17.62 -19.60 56.87
N SER A 2 17.05 -18.40 56.78
CA SER A 2 15.63 -18.14 57.00
C SER A 2 14.86 -18.47 55.71
N ILE A 3 13.59 -18.87 55.81
CA ILE A 3 12.70 -19.03 54.63
C ILE A 3 12.59 -17.74 53.82
N SER A 4 12.86 -16.57 54.43
CA SER A 4 12.97 -15.29 53.71
C SER A 4 14.14 -15.24 52.71
N ASP A 5 15.24 -15.95 52.97
CA ASP A 5 16.42 -15.95 52.10
C ASP A 5 16.20 -16.83 50.85
N TRP A 6 15.15 -17.66 50.87
CA TRP A 6 14.74 -18.54 49.77
C TRP A 6 13.56 -17.96 48.97
N LEU A 7 12.91 -16.90 49.47
CA LEU A 7 11.79 -16.20 48.82
C LEU A 7 12.21 -14.96 48.02
N ASP A 8 13.52 -14.75 47.86
CA ASP A 8 14.13 -13.88 46.86
C ASP A 8 14.35 -14.48 45.42
N PRO A 9 13.62 -15.49 44.87
CA PRO A 9 14.06 -16.17 43.65
C PRO A 9 13.18 -15.98 42.41
N TRP A 10 12.46 -14.86 42.21
CA TRP A 10 11.72 -14.69 40.95
C TRP A 10 11.90 -13.29 40.33
N PRO A 11 13.12 -12.94 39.87
CA PRO A 11 13.35 -11.72 39.11
C PRO A 11 12.53 -11.64 37.81
N TRP A 12 11.86 -12.71 37.38
CA TRP A 12 10.93 -12.68 36.24
C TRP A 12 9.49 -12.32 36.63
N LEU A 13 9.18 -12.20 37.92
CA LEU A 13 7.83 -11.86 38.43
C LEU A 13 7.75 -10.40 38.91
N TRP A 14 8.79 -9.59 38.71
CA TRP A 14 8.68 -8.16 38.91
C TRP A 14 7.84 -7.54 37.79
N VAL A 15 6.98 -6.59 38.15
CA VAL A 15 6.24 -5.76 37.18
C VAL A 15 6.66 -4.33 37.43
N GLU A 16 7.42 -3.77 36.49
CA GLU A 16 7.77 -2.36 36.53
C GLU A 16 6.55 -1.55 36.10
N ILE A 17 5.87 -0.95 37.08
CA ILE A 17 4.80 -0.01 36.83
C ILE A 17 5.42 1.39 36.77
N PRO A 18 5.38 2.09 35.63
CA PRO A 18 5.93 3.43 35.55
C PRO A 18 5.15 4.36 36.50
N ARG A 19 5.88 5.20 37.24
CA ARG A 19 5.25 6.28 38.04
C ARG A 19 4.47 7.20 37.09
N ARG A 20 3.22 7.49 37.44
CA ARG A 20 2.32 8.33 36.64
C ARG A 20 2.07 9.66 37.34
N VAL A 21 2.19 10.76 36.60
CA VAL A 21 1.74 12.09 37.04
C VAL A 21 0.32 12.30 36.54
N SER A 22 -0.60 12.59 37.44
CA SER A 22 -2.01 12.85 37.10
C SER A 22 -2.27 14.36 37.03
N ILE A 23 -2.61 14.85 35.84
CA ILE A 23 -2.90 16.27 35.62
C ILE A 23 -4.42 16.49 35.67
N GLN A 24 -4.89 17.22 36.68
CA GLN A 24 -6.31 17.50 36.89
C GLN A 24 -6.78 18.74 36.07
N SER A 25 -6.63 18.70 34.74
CA SER A 25 -7.14 19.75 33.85
C SER A 25 -8.24 19.22 32.94
N LYS A 26 -9.44 19.82 33.03
CA LYS A 26 -10.59 19.46 32.18
C LYS A 26 -10.29 19.65 30.70
N ARG A 27 -9.57 20.71 30.35
CA ARG A 27 -9.28 21.06 28.94
C ARG A 27 -8.26 20.12 28.33
N VAL A 28 -7.22 19.75 29.08
CA VAL A 28 -6.23 18.74 28.67
C VAL A 28 -6.90 17.37 28.51
N ALA A 29 -7.84 17.02 29.39
CA ALA A 29 -8.62 15.79 29.26
C ALA A 29 -9.51 15.77 28.01
N VAL A 30 -10.18 16.89 27.70
CA VAL A 30 -10.97 17.02 26.46
C VAL A 30 -10.08 16.92 25.22
N LEU A 31 -8.92 17.59 25.22
CA LEU A 31 -7.97 17.50 24.11
C LEU A 31 -7.47 16.06 23.92
N TYR A 32 -7.12 15.36 25.00
CA TYR A 32 -6.73 13.96 24.95
C TYR A 32 -7.86 13.09 24.38
N LEU A 33 -9.10 13.28 24.83
CA LEU A 33 -10.25 12.57 24.30
C LEU A 33 -10.45 12.82 22.81
N LEU A 34 -10.30 14.07 22.34
CA LEU A 34 -10.38 14.40 20.91
C LEU A 34 -9.27 13.72 20.09
N LEU A 35 -8.04 13.69 20.60
CA LEU A 35 -6.94 12.98 19.95
C LEU A 35 -7.20 11.48 19.87
N VAL A 36 -7.69 10.86 20.95
CA VAL A 36 -8.05 9.44 20.98
C VAL A 36 -9.18 9.13 20.02
N LEU A 37 -10.23 9.97 19.97
CA LEU A 37 -11.34 9.81 19.03
C LEU A 37 -10.88 9.96 17.57
N ALA A 38 -9.99 10.91 17.28
CA ALA A 38 -9.41 11.07 15.95
C ALA A 38 -8.57 9.84 15.55
N THR A 39 -7.76 9.30 16.46
CA THR A 39 -7.01 8.06 16.23
C THR A 39 -7.95 6.87 16.03
N LEU A 40 -9.02 6.75 16.81
CA LEU A 40 -10.03 5.70 16.64
C LEU A 40 -10.69 5.78 15.26
N ALA A 41 -11.11 6.98 14.83
CA ALA A 41 -11.70 7.19 13.51
C ALA A 41 -10.74 6.80 12.39
N TYR A 42 -9.46 7.18 12.52
CA TYR A 42 -8.42 6.78 11.57
C TYR A 42 -8.22 5.26 11.53
N VAL A 43 -8.14 4.60 12.69
CA VAL A 43 -7.98 3.15 12.80
C VAL A 43 -9.16 2.42 12.15
N ILE A 44 -10.40 2.87 12.40
CA ILE A 44 -11.60 2.29 11.75
C ILE A 44 -11.56 2.50 10.23
N PHE A 45 -11.20 3.70 9.78
CA PHE A 45 -11.05 3.99 8.35
C PHE A 45 -9.98 3.09 7.70
N ASP A 46 -8.83 2.94 8.33
CA ASP A 46 -7.74 2.06 7.89
C ASP A 46 -8.21 0.60 7.78
N PHE A 47 -8.90 0.07 8.80
CA PHE A 47 -9.48 -1.27 8.79
C PHE A 47 -10.37 -1.51 7.57
N ILE A 48 -11.29 -0.57 7.31
CA ILE A 48 -12.27 -0.65 6.22
C ILE A 48 -11.59 -0.51 4.86
N SER A 49 -10.72 0.49 4.70
CA SER A 49 -10.07 0.84 3.43
C SER A 49 -9.05 -0.20 2.96
N THR A 50 -8.29 -0.78 3.89
CA THR A 50 -7.29 -1.81 3.58
C THR A 50 -7.90 -3.20 3.47
N GLU A 51 -9.17 -3.34 3.89
CA GLU A 51 -9.86 -4.61 4.09
C GLU A 51 -9.02 -5.55 4.96
N ALA A 52 -8.57 -5.09 6.13
CA ALA A 52 -7.64 -5.80 6.99
C ALA A 52 -8.13 -7.19 7.46
N TRP A 53 -9.40 -7.52 7.25
CA TRP A 53 -9.98 -8.84 7.51
C TRP A 53 -9.78 -9.84 6.37
N HIS A 54 -9.41 -9.38 5.17
CA HIS A 54 -9.15 -10.26 4.03
C HIS A 54 -7.67 -10.64 3.96
N GLY A 55 -7.40 -11.94 4.06
CA GLY A 55 -6.19 -12.52 3.51
C GLY A 55 -6.22 -12.39 1.98
N LYS A 56 -5.10 -11.97 1.39
CA LYS A 56 -4.92 -11.87 -0.06
C LYS A 56 -3.89 -12.92 -0.48
N LEU A 57 -4.33 -13.90 -1.28
CA LEU A 57 -3.44 -14.84 -1.96
C LEU A 57 -3.38 -14.47 -3.44
N ARG A 58 -2.16 -14.21 -3.92
CA ARG A 58 -1.92 -13.97 -5.34
C ARG A 58 -1.65 -15.29 -6.05
N ILE A 59 -2.37 -15.54 -7.13
CA ILE A 59 -2.05 -16.64 -8.03
C ILE A 59 -0.84 -16.21 -8.85
N SER A 60 0.24 -16.97 -8.74
CA SER A 60 1.47 -16.76 -9.50
C SER A 60 1.71 -17.83 -10.56
N SER A 61 0.97 -18.93 -10.53
CA SER A 61 1.14 -20.03 -11.46
C SER A 61 -0.17 -20.76 -11.77
N GLY A 62 -0.19 -21.41 -12.92
CA GLY A 62 -1.30 -22.23 -13.42
C GLY A 62 -0.80 -23.24 -14.44
N SER A 63 -1.63 -24.22 -14.79
CA SER A 63 -1.35 -25.08 -15.94
C SER A 63 -2.10 -24.52 -17.14
N LEU A 64 -1.43 -24.52 -18.29
CA LEU A 64 -2.04 -24.13 -19.53
C LEU A 64 -1.59 -25.11 -20.61
N THR A 65 -2.54 -25.65 -21.35
CA THR A 65 -2.24 -26.44 -22.54
C THR A 65 -2.92 -25.82 -23.74
N THR A 66 -2.18 -25.66 -24.82
CA THR A 66 -2.62 -25.01 -26.06
C THR A 66 -2.42 -25.97 -27.22
N TRP A 67 -3.35 -26.00 -28.14
CA TRP A 67 -3.23 -26.77 -29.37
C TRP A 67 -4.07 -26.15 -30.49
N ARG A 68 -3.89 -26.70 -31.69
CA ARG A 68 -4.58 -26.28 -32.90
C ARG A 68 -5.53 -27.38 -33.33
N ASP A 69 -6.76 -27.01 -33.64
CA ASP A 69 -7.72 -27.87 -34.35
C ASP A 69 -7.80 -27.45 -35.82
N ALA A 70 -8.14 -28.41 -36.68
CA ALA A 70 -8.27 -28.15 -38.11
C ALA A 70 -9.41 -27.14 -38.39
N PRO A 71 -9.22 -26.19 -39.34
CA PRO A 71 -10.26 -25.26 -39.73
C PRO A 71 -11.46 -26.02 -40.32
N LYS A 72 -12.67 -25.53 -40.05
CA LYS A 72 -13.92 -26.08 -40.62
C LYS A 72 -14.28 -25.47 -41.98
N VAL A 73 -13.43 -24.62 -42.55
CA VAL A 73 -13.75 -23.81 -43.71
C VAL A 73 -13.55 -24.61 -45.00
N SER A 74 -14.51 -24.49 -45.92
CA SER A 74 -14.42 -25.08 -47.25
C SER A 74 -13.48 -24.27 -48.15
N ASP A 75 -12.58 -24.93 -48.88
CA ASP A 75 -11.55 -24.32 -49.75
C ASP A 75 -12.07 -23.45 -50.92
N ALA A 76 -13.38 -23.22 -51.02
CA ALA A 76 -14.02 -22.56 -52.15
C ALA A 76 -13.76 -21.05 -52.22
N THR A 77 -13.45 -20.38 -51.10
CA THR A 77 -13.22 -18.92 -51.08
C THR A 77 -11.73 -18.59 -51.14
N ILE A 78 -11.35 -17.70 -52.06
CA ILE A 78 -9.98 -17.16 -52.16
C ILE A 78 -9.98 -15.81 -51.42
N PRO A 79 -9.16 -15.65 -50.35
CA PRO A 79 -9.04 -14.38 -49.64
C PRO A 79 -8.54 -13.23 -50.51
N ASN A 80 -8.93 -12.00 -50.16
CA ASN A 80 -8.48 -10.80 -50.85
C ASN A 80 -6.95 -10.65 -50.85
N HIS A 81 -6.28 -11.03 -49.76
CA HIS A 81 -4.81 -10.96 -49.69
C HIS A 81 -4.10 -11.93 -50.64
N CYS A 82 -4.77 -13.02 -51.03
CA CYS A 82 -4.26 -13.94 -52.04
C CYS A 82 -4.48 -13.42 -53.47
N LEU A 83 -5.52 -12.60 -53.70
CA LEU A 83 -5.83 -12.04 -55.02
C LEU A 83 -4.86 -10.90 -55.39
N ASN A 84 -4.52 -10.05 -54.42
CA ASN A 84 -3.66 -8.88 -54.63
C ASN A 84 -2.51 -8.84 -53.60
N PRO A 85 -1.55 -9.79 -53.63
CA PRO A 85 -0.50 -9.85 -52.61
C PRO A 85 0.44 -8.63 -52.63
N GLN A 86 0.58 -7.95 -53.79
CA GLN A 86 1.40 -6.75 -53.95
C GLN A 86 0.96 -5.58 -53.07
N GLN A 87 -0.27 -5.55 -52.56
CA GLN A 87 -0.73 -4.50 -51.64
C GLN A 87 -0.02 -4.56 -50.27
N TYR A 88 0.66 -5.66 -49.98
CA TYR A 88 1.42 -5.88 -48.76
C TYR A 88 2.94 -5.72 -48.94
N ASP A 89 3.39 -5.29 -50.11
CA ASP A 89 4.80 -5.01 -50.36
C ASP A 89 5.27 -3.93 -49.38
N THR A 90 6.17 -4.30 -48.48
CA THR A 90 6.71 -3.37 -47.48
C THR A 90 8.23 -3.44 -47.49
N ILE A 91 8.85 -2.27 -47.59
CA ILE A 91 10.30 -2.09 -47.45
C ILE A 91 10.55 -1.89 -45.96
N PHE A 92 11.29 -2.79 -45.34
CA PHE A 92 11.70 -2.63 -43.94
C PHE A 92 12.97 -1.80 -43.83
N ASP A 93 13.95 -2.11 -44.68
CA ASP A 93 15.16 -1.33 -44.90
C ASP A 93 15.71 -1.57 -46.32
N GLU A 94 16.88 -1.03 -46.64
CA GLU A 94 17.52 -1.21 -47.94
C GLU A 94 17.89 -2.67 -48.25
N SER A 95 18.08 -3.49 -47.23
CA SER A 95 18.48 -4.89 -47.34
C SER A 95 17.29 -5.86 -47.38
N TRP A 96 16.13 -5.44 -46.88
CA TRP A 96 15.00 -6.32 -46.66
C TRP A 96 13.67 -5.74 -47.17
N HIS A 97 13.13 -6.42 -48.18
CA HIS A 97 11.84 -6.11 -48.79
C HIS A 97 10.93 -7.34 -48.70
N TYR A 98 9.83 -7.22 -47.97
CA TYR A 98 8.79 -8.24 -47.93
C TYR A 98 7.92 -8.12 -49.18
N LYS A 99 7.99 -9.11 -50.06
CA LYS A 99 7.27 -9.16 -51.35
C LYS A 99 6.54 -10.50 -51.51
N PRO A 100 5.38 -10.70 -50.85
CA PRO A 100 4.60 -11.90 -51.05
C PRO A 100 4.16 -12.00 -52.51
N ARG A 101 4.42 -13.14 -53.16
CA ARG A 101 4.10 -13.35 -54.59
C ARG A 101 2.95 -14.30 -54.83
N SER A 102 2.72 -15.19 -53.88
CA SER A 102 1.69 -16.21 -53.98
C SER A 102 0.98 -16.41 -52.63
N CYS A 103 -0.04 -17.26 -52.65
CA CYS A 103 -0.79 -17.65 -51.48
C CYS A 103 -0.88 -19.18 -51.45
N ARG A 104 -0.50 -19.80 -50.34
CA ARG A 104 -0.49 -21.27 -50.22
C ARG A 104 -1.30 -21.72 -49.03
N GLN A 105 -2.02 -22.82 -49.21
CA GLN A 105 -2.69 -23.48 -48.10
C GLN A 105 -1.67 -24.32 -47.34
N LEU A 106 -1.46 -23.98 -46.07
CA LEU A 106 -0.58 -24.73 -45.20
C LEU A 106 -1.35 -25.92 -44.63
N VAL A 107 -0.72 -27.10 -44.65
CA VAL A 107 -1.32 -28.34 -44.15
C VAL A 107 -0.44 -28.98 -43.10
N GLY A 108 -1.06 -29.74 -42.20
CA GLY A 108 -0.35 -30.48 -41.15
C GLY A 108 0.51 -29.57 -40.27
N SER A 109 1.78 -29.92 -40.12
CA SER A 109 2.72 -29.17 -39.27
C SER A 109 3.17 -27.85 -39.89
N ALA A 110 2.96 -27.60 -41.19
CA ALA A 110 3.30 -26.30 -41.78
C ALA A 110 2.32 -25.20 -41.36
N ALA A 111 1.07 -25.57 -41.00
CA ALA A 111 0.03 -24.63 -40.59
C ALA A 111 0.23 -24.07 -39.17
N PHE A 112 1.09 -24.67 -38.36
CA PHE A 112 1.42 -24.17 -37.02
C PHE A 112 2.75 -24.74 -36.53
N ARG A 113 3.46 -23.99 -35.68
CA ARG A 113 4.61 -24.49 -34.93
C ARG A 113 4.30 -24.51 -33.45
N LYS A 114 4.58 -25.62 -32.78
CA LYS A 114 4.38 -25.78 -31.33
C LYS A 114 5.72 -26.09 -30.65
N GLN A 115 6.10 -25.27 -29.68
CA GLN A 115 7.29 -25.47 -28.84
C GLN A 115 6.91 -25.30 -27.37
N GLY A 116 6.62 -26.42 -26.69
CA GLY A 116 6.10 -26.39 -25.32
C GLY A 116 4.70 -25.78 -25.26
N ALA A 117 4.52 -24.72 -24.46
CA ALA A 117 3.28 -23.96 -24.34
C ALA A 117 3.11 -22.90 -25.45
N TRP A 118 4.17 -22.65 -26.23
CA TRP A 118 4.19 -21.70 -27.31
C TRP A 118 3.59 -22.32 -28.57
N LEU A 119 2.62 -21.64 -29.17
CA LEU A 119 2.03 -21.97 -30.46
C LEU A 119 2.25 -20.77 -31.39
N HIS A 120 2.59 -21.02 -32.65
CA HIS A 120 2.79 -20.00 -33.66
C HIS A 120 2.00 -20.36 -34.91
N ILE A 121 1.10 -19.48 -35.34
CA ILE A 121 0.27 -19.66 -36.53
C ILE A 121 0.79 -18.69 -37.60
N PRO A 122 1.52 -19.19 -38.61
CA PRO A 122 2.14 -18.34 -39.62
C PRO A 122 1.09 -17.71 -40.54
N SER A 123 1.25 -16.42 -40.82
CA SER A 123 0.46 -15.66 -41.79
C SER A 123 1.27 -15.33 -43.05
N TYR A 124 2.57 -15.11 -42.91
CA TYR A 124 3.52 -14.84 -44.00
C TYR A 124 4.74 -15.75 -43.87
N LEU A 125 5.22 -16.30 -44.98
CA LEU A 125 6.35 -17.21 -45.02
C LEU A 125 7.33 -16.79 -46.09
N GLU A 126 8.59 -17.02 -45.80
CA GLU A 126 9.70 -16.88 -46.72
C GLU A 126 10.56 -18.15 -46.64
N GLU A 127 10.56 -18.90 -47.73
CA GLU A 127 11.32 -20.14 -47.88
C GLU A 127 12.57 -19.86 -48.70
N THR A 128 13.72 -20.27 -48.17
CA THR A 128 14.99 -20.23 -48.88
C THR A 128 15.51 -21.65 -48.99
N TYR A 129 15.60 -22.14 -50.22
CA TYR A 129 16.29 -23.38 -50.54
C TYR A 129 17.72 -23.04 -50.94
N MET A 130 18.67 -23.65 -50.25
CA MET A 130 20.10 -23.43 -50.47
C MET A 130 20.76 -24.74 -50.83
N TRP A 131 21.56 -24.72 -51.89
CA TRP A 131 22.40 -25.85 -52.28
C TRP A 131 23.83 -25.37 -52.28
N SER A 132 24.64 -25.92 -51.38
CA SER A 132 26.04 -25.60 -51.26
C SER A 132 26.87 -26.64 -51.99
N HIS A 133 27.66 -26.17 -52.97
CA HIS A 133 28.58 -26.95 -53.77
C HIS A 133 30.01 -26.69 -53.33
N SER A 134 30.85 -27.73 -53.35
CA SER A 134 32.25 -27.64 -52.97
C SER A 134 33.18 -27.11 -54.06
N ASN A 135 32.72 -27.03 -55.32
CA ASN A 135 33.54 -26.65 -56.48
C ASN A 135 32.78 -25.75 -57.44
N CYS A 136 32.87 -24.43 -57.26
CA CYS A 136 32.27 -23.40 -58.12
C CYS A 136 32.59 -23.54 -59.64
N THR A 137 31.88 -24.39 -60.37
CA THR A 137 32.03 -24.51 -61.84
C THR A 137 30.87 -23.83 -62.56
N GLU A 138 31.12 -23.32 -63.78
CA GLU A 138 30.07 -22.72 -64.61
C GLU A 138 28.93 -23.71 -64.91
N GLN A 139 29.25 -25.02 -64.96
CA GLN A 139 28.25 -26.07 -65.11
C GLN A 139 27.31 -26.16 -63.90
N GLU A 140 27.84 -26.06 -62.67
CA GLU A 140 27.01 -26.02 -61.46
C GLU A 140 26.18 -24.75 -61.37
N ARG A 141 26.72 -23.61 -61.81
CA ARG A 141 25.96 -22.36 -61.90
C ARG A 141 24.79 -22.48 -62.88
N LEU A 142 25.01 -23.05 -64.07
CA LEU A 142 23.93 -23.30 -65.03
C LEU A 142 22.91 -24.31 -64.49
N ALA A 143 23.37 -25.36 -63.80
CA ALA A 143 22.50 -26.33 -63.15
C ALA A 143 21.66 -25.69 -62.03
N CYS A 144 22.21 -24.73 -61.28
CA CYS A 144 21.48 -23.95 -60.28
C CYS A 144 20.34 -23.14 -60.90
N LEU A 145 20.58 -22.50 -62.05
CA LEU A 145 19.57 -21.70 -62.74
C LEU A 145 18.47 -22.56 -63.39
N ASP A 146 18.80 -23.81 -63.75
CA ASP A 146 17.87 -24.78 -64.36
C ASP A 146 17.29 -25.78 -63.34
N MET A 147 17.45 -25.53 -62.04
CA MET A 147 16.98 -26.48 -61.03
C MET A 147 15.46 -26.66 -61.09
N PRO A 148 14.97 -27.91 -60.99
CA PRO A 148 13.54 -28.18 -60.99
C PRO A 148 12.90 -27.53 -59.76
N ARG A 149 11.92 -26.67 -60.02
CA ARG A 149 11.18 -25.98 -58.96
C ARG A 149 10.22 -26.96 -58.30
N PRO A 150 10.07 -26.94 -56.97
CA PRO A 150 9.00 -27.67 -56.31
C PRO A 150 7.64 -27.27 -56.90
N PRO A 151 6.66 -28.19 -56.98
CA PRO A 151 5.38 -27.94 -57.65
C PRO A 151 4.59 -26.79 -57.01
N ASP A 152 4.83 -26.49 -55.74
CA ASP A 152 4.13 -25.45 -54.98
C ASP A 152 4.84 -24.08 -55.02
N VAL A 153 6.02 -24.01 -55.65
CA VAL A 153 6.87 -22.80 -55.69
C VAL A 153 6.47 -21.89 -56.85
N SER A 154 6.37 -20.58 -56.60
CA SER A 154 5.91 -19.61 -57.60
C SER A 154 6.83 -19.57 -58.83
N ALA A 155 6.24 -19.29 -60.00
CA ALA A 155 7.01 -19.14 -61.24
C ALA A 155 7.98 -17.94 -61.19
N ASP A 156 7.72 -16.95 -60.32
CA ASP A 156 8.48 -15.70 -60.27
C ASP A 156 9.68 -15.73 -59.31
N VAL A 157 9.97 -16.87 -58.68
CA VAL A 157 10.99 -17.03 -57.63
C VAL A 157 12.38 -16.51 -58.00
N VAL A 158 13.03 -15.87 -57.03
CA VAL A 158 14.39 -15.33 -57.23
C VAL A 158 15.39 -16.45 -56.99
N ILE A 159 16.12 -16.81 -58.04
CA ILE A 159 17.27 -17.70 -57.96
C ILE A 159 18.53 -16.83 -58.03
N SER A 160 19.40 -16.95 -57.04
CA SER A 160 20.68 -16.24 -56.97
C SER A 160 21.82 -17.23 -56.74
N TRP A 161 22.95 -16.95 -57.39
CA TRP A 161 24.20 -17.69 -57.21
C TRP A 161 25.20 -16.80 -56.51
N GLU A 162 25.79 -17.29 -55.43
CA GLU A 162 26.78 -16.57 -54.64
C GLU A 162 28.01 -17.45 -54.42
N GLU A 163 29.19 -16.93 -54.79
CA GLU A 163 30.46 -17.58 -54.49
C GLU A 163 30.90 -17.17 -53.09
N VAL A 164 30.93 -18.13 -52.17
CA VAL A 164 31.38 -17.96 -50.80
C VAL A 164 32.89 -18.27 -50.74
N GLN A 165 33.57 -17.83 -49.68
CA GLN A 165 35.00 -18.13 -49.49
C GLN A 165 35.26 -19.65 -49.53
N ASP A 166 36.48 -20.05 -49.90
CA ASP A 166 36.94 -21.47 -50.02
C ASP A 166 36.39 -22.27 -51.21
N ASN A 167 36.14 -21.62 -52.37
CA ASN A 167 35.63 -22.28 -53.59
C ASN A 167 34.27 -22.97 -53.39
N THR A 168 33.55 -22.57 -52.35
CA THR A 168 32.20 -23.04 -52.07
C THR A 168 31.19 -22.10 -52.71
N CYS A 169 30.23 -22.67 -53.42
CA CYS A 169 29.20 -21.89 -54.09
C CYS A 169 27.83 -22.25 -53.55
N THR A 170 27.01 -21.24 -53.33
CA THR A 170 25.65 -21.43 -52.84
C THR A 170 24.65 -20.97 -53.88
N CYS A 171 23.85 -21.91 -54.37
CA CYS A 171 22.63 -21.60 -55.10
C CYS A 171 21.52 -21.32 -54.08
N LYS A 172 20.88 -20.16 -54.14
CA LYS A 172 19.77 -19.78 -53.27
C LYS A 172 18.52 -19.56 -54.10
N MET A 173 17.45 -20.26 -53.77
CA MET A 173 16.12 -20.08 -54.34
C MET A 173 15.20 -19.56 -53.24
N LYS A 174 14.70 -18.33 -53.40
CA LYS A 174 13.91 -17.62 -52.39
C LYS A 174 12.47 -17.40 -52.86
N ASP A 175 11.50 -18.00 -52.15
CA ASP A 175 10.07 -17.77 -52.35
C ASP A 175 9.43 -17.12 -51.12
N SER A 176 8.48 -16.24 -51.35
CA SER A 176 7.75 -15.50 -50.31
C SER A 176 6.27 -15.52 -50.63
N TYR A 177 5.45 -15.93 -49.66
CA TYR A 177 4.03 -16.17 -49.87
C TYR A 177 3.22 -16.02 -48.59
N PHE A 178 1.92 -15.80 -48.75
CA PHE A 178 0.99 -15.78 -47.62
C PHE A 178 0.40 -17.16 -47.34
N ALA A 179 0.14 -17.43 -46.07
CA ALA A 179 -0.74 -18.51 -45.68
C ALA A 179 -2.16 -18.19 -46.13
N ARG A 180 -2.84 -19.20 -46.69
CA ARG A 180 -4.27 -19.13 -47.05
C ARG A 180 -5.10 -19.44 -45.81
N HIS A 181 -5.97 -18.51 -45.42
CA HIS A 181 -6.89 -18.61 -44.27
C HIS A 181 -6.26 -18.84 -42.87
N PRO A 182 -5.15 -18.18 -42.49
CA PRO A 182 -4.60 -18.29 -41.14
C PRO A 182 -5.58 -17.83 -40.04
N GLU A 183 -6.57 -17.00 -40.39
CA GLU A 183 -7.61 -16.50 -39.49
C GLU A 183 -8.66 -17.56 -39.12
N ASP A 184 -8.78 -18.60 -39.94
CA ASP A 184 -9.73 -19.69 -39.75
C ASP A 184 -9.16 -20.85 -38.93
N GLU A 185 -7.86 -20.79 -38.63
CA GLU A 185 -7.18 -21.74 -37.76
C GLU A 185 -7.79 -21.70 -36.35
N VAL A 186 -8.16 -22.87 -35.83
CA VAL A 186 -8.87 -22.99 -34.56
C VAL A 186 -7.83 -23.10 -33.44
N LEU A 187 -7.70 -22.02 -32.66
CA LEU A 187 -6.90 -21.99 -31.45
C LEU A 187 -7.73 -22.56 -30.30
N VAL A 188 -7.21 -23.58 -29.63
CA VAL A 188 -7.83 -24.19 -28.45
C VAL A 188 -6.87 -24.15 -27.28
N PHE A 189 -7.38 -23.80 -26.09
CA PHE A 189 -6.62 -23.91 -24.86
C PHE A 189 -7.46 -24.40 -23.68
N THR A 190 -6.80 -25.07 -22.75
CA THR A 190 -7.32 -25.33 -21.40
C THR A 190 -6.48 -24.60 -20.39
N HIS A 191 -7.11 -24.24 -19.27
CA HIS A 191 -6.45 -23.50 -18.21
C HIS A 191 -6.80 -24.08 -16.84
N SER A 192 -5.85 -24.01 -15.94
CA SER A 192 -6.04 -24.21 -14.50
C SER A 192 -5.20 -23.19 -13.73
N TYR A 193 -5.50 -23.04 -12.44
CA TYR A 193 -4.77 -22.16 -11.55
C TYR A 193 -4.29 -22.93 -10.32
N PHE A 194 -3.21 -22.46 -9.71
CA PHE A 194 -2.71 -22.95 -8.44
C PHE A 194 -2.75 -21.82 -7.42
N VAL A 195 -3.39 -22.07 -6.28
CA VAL A 195 -3.34 -21.16 -5.14
C VAL A 195 -2.30 -21.71 -4.16
N PRO A 196 -1.23 -20.97 -3.83
CA PRO A 196 -0.27 -21.43 -2.83
C PRO A 196 -0.98 -21.55 -1.48
N THR A 197 -0.85 -22.72 -0.84
CA THR A 197 -1.32 -22.92 0.53
C THR A 197 -0.38 -22.23 1.51
N LEU A 198 -0.92 -21.72 2.62
CA LEU A 198 -0.14 -21.02 3.67
C LEU A 198 0.98 -21.88 4.25
N ASP A 199 0.82 -23.21 4.23
CA ASP A 199 1.79 -24.15 4.80
C ASP A 199 2.98 -24.39 3.87
N GLY A 200 2.99 -23.82 2.66
CA GLY A 200 4.04 -24.01 1.64
C GLY A 200 4.21 -25.47 1.16
N SER A 201 3.40 -26.39 1.70
CA SER A 201 3.61 -27.83 1.59
C SER A 201 2.88 -28.47 0.41
N SER A 202 1.99 -27.76 -0.28
CA SER A 202 1.36 -28.31 -1.49
C SER A 202 0.76 -27.24 -2.40
N THR A 203 1.10 -27.33 -3.68
CA THR A 203 0.30 -26.83 -4.80
C THR A 203 -0.77 -27.88 -5.09
N LEU A 204 -1.88 -27.86 -4.35
CA LEU A 204 -3.00 -28.72 -4.73
C LEU A 204 -3.61 -28.14 -6.02
N PRO A 205 -3.71 -28.92 -7.12
CA PRO A 205 -4.60 -28.56 -8.22
C PRO A 205 -6.01 -28.45 -7.63
N LEU A 206 -6.57 -27.25 -7.59
CA LEU A 206 -7.79 -26.95 -6.83
C LEU A 206 -9.09 -27.49 -7.47
N PHE A 207 -8.99 -28.53 -8.30
CA PHE A 207 -10.15 -29.32 -8.71
C PHE A 207 -10.59 -30.17 -7.51
N GLY A 208 -11.45 -29.62 -6.64
CA GLY A 208 -12.13 -30.42 -5.61
C GLY A 208 -11.96 -30.01 -4.15
N LEU A 209 -11.56 -28.78 -3.80
CA LEU A 209 -11.90 -28.27 -2.46
C LEU A 209 -13.40 -27.95 -2.44
N PRO A 210 -14.22 -28.66 -1.63
CA PRO A 210 -15.68 -28.64 -1.74
C PRO A 210 -16.30 -27.25 -1.54
N ASP A 211 -15.58 -26.31 -0.93
CA ASP A 211 -16.12 -25.02 -0.52
C ASP A 211 -15.92 -23.88 -1.53
N TRP A 212 -15.08 -24.05 -2.57
CA TRP A 212 -14.71 -22.95 -3.48
C TRP A 212 -15.53 -22.90 -4.77
N GLY A 213 -16.41 -23.88 -4.99
CA GLY A 213 -17.30 -23.95 -6.15
C GLY A 213 -16.58 -24.28 -7.46
N THR A 214 -17.35 -24.33 -8.54
CA THR A 214 -16.83 -24.57 -9.89
C THR A 214 -16.19 -23.31 -10.48
N VAL A 215 -15.37 -23.47 -11.52
CA VAL A 215 -14.78 -22.32 -12.23
C VAL A 215 -15.67 -21.92 -13.41
N GLN A 216 -15.99 -20.63 -13.54
CA GLN A 216 -16.62 -20.09 -14.75
C GLN A 216 -15.63 -19.19 -15.49
N THR A 217 -15.45 -19.42 -16.77
CA THR A 217 -14.56 -18.61 -17.61
C THR A 217 -15.37 -17.64 -18.44
N ILE A 218 -15.05 -16.35 -18.37
CA ILE A 218 -15.75 -15.27 -19.09
C ILE A 218 -14.76 -14.53 -19.96
N LEU A 219 -15.06 -14.38 -21.25
CA LEU A 219 -14.21 -13.66 -22.20
C LEU A 219 -14.59 -12.19 -22.24
N LEU A 220 -13.59 -11.33 -22.14
CA LEU A 220 -13.73 -9.88 -22.19
C LEU A 220 -12.98 -9.31 -23.40
N ALA A 221 -13.60 -8.35 -24.08
CA ALA A 221 -12.96 -7.51 -25.09
C ALA A 221 -12.06 -6.46 -24.42
N VAL A 222 -11.31 -5.71 -25.25
CA VAL A 222 -10.38 -4.66 -24.78
C VAL A 222 -11.08 -3.57 -23.95
N ASP A 223 -12.37 -3.31 -24.21
CA ASP A 223 -13.19 -2.33 -23.50
C ASP A 223 -13.82 -2.86 -22.19
N GLY A 224 -13.59 -4.15 -21.88
CA GLY A 224 -14.17 -4.83 -20.72
C GLY A 224 -15.59 -5.37 -20.94
N SER A 225 -16.17 -5.22 -22.13
CA SER A 225 -17.44 -5.86 -22.50
C SER A 225 -17.25 -7.35 -22.74
N ARG A 226 -18.33 -8.14 -22.68
CA ARG A 226 -18.27 -9.58 -22.97
C ARG A 226 -18.02 -9.79 -24.46
N CYS A 227 -17.00 -10.57 -24.79
CA CYS A 227 -16.69 -10.91 -26.17
C CYS A 227 -17.17 -12.33 -26.52
N GLU A 228 -17.83 -12.47 -27.67
CA GLU A 228 -18.25 -13.77 -28.19
C GLU A 228 -17.17 -14.39 -29.07
N VAL A 229 -16.78 -15.61 -28.71
CA VAL A 229 -15.77 -16.40 -29.41
C VAL A 229 -16.36 -17.78 -29.68
N GLY A 230 -16.46 -18.19 -30.95
CA GLY A 230 -17.22 -19.38 -31.33
C GLY A 230 -18.72 -19.29 -30.98
N GLY A 231 -19.26 -18.07 -30.82
CA GLY A 231 -20.67 -17.82 -30.48
C GLY A 231 -21.01 -17.92 -29.00
N GLN A 232 -20.01 -17.99 -28.11
CA GLN A 232 -20.21 -17.98 -26.66
C GLN A 232 -19.28 -16.96 -26.01
N SER A 233 -19.68 -16.38 -24.88
CA SER A 233 -18.82 -15.47 -24.10
C SER A 233 -18.45 -16.02 -22.72
N SER A 234 -19.04 -17.16 -22.33
CA SER A 234 -18.81 -17.79 -21.04
C SER A 234 -18.83 -19.32 -21.14
N TRP A 235 -17.90 -19.97 -20.46
CA TRP A 235 -17.76 -21.43 -20.42
C TRP A 235 -17.89 -21.92 -18.98
N SER A 236 -18.66 -22.99 -18.77
CA SER A 236 -18.63 -23.72 -17.51
C SER A 236 -17.32 -24.50 -17.36
N GLU A 237 -17.00 -24.92 -16.15
CA GLU A 237 -15.82 -25.75 -15.87
C GLU A 237 -15.76 -27.00 -16.75
N GLU A 238 -16.88 -27.70 -16.90
CA GLU A 238 -16.98 -28.91 -17.73
C GLU A 238 -16.69 -28.62 -19.20
N GLN A 239 -17.18 -27.48 -19.72
CA GLN A 239 -16.93 -27.06 -21.10
C GLN A 239 -15.47 -26.62 -21.28
N ALA A 240 -14.95 -25.84 -20.35
CA ALA A 240 -13.57 -25.36 -20.37
C ALA A 240 -12.54 -26.49 -20.21
N ALA A 241 -12.90 -27.58 -19.52
CA ALA A 241 -12.07 -28.78 -19.36
C ALA A 241 -11.84 -29.53 -20.69
N ILE A 242 -12.82 -29.47 -21.62
CA ILE A 242 -12.67 -30.03 -22.98
C ILE A 242 -11.76 -29.13 -23.84
N GLY A 243 -11.78 -27.82 -23.57
CA GLY A 243 -10.98 -26.81 -24.26
C GLY A 243 -11.84 -25.66 -24.75
N ILE A 244 -11.34 -24.44 -24.56
CA ILE A 244 -11.94 -23.21 -25.08
C ILE A 244 -11.34 -22.97 -26.45
N GLY A 245 -12.11 -23.25 -27.49
CA GLY A 245 -11.63 -23.30 -28.87
C GLY A 245 -12.45 -22.44 -29.82
N ALA A 246 -11.77 -21.66 -30.66
CA ALA A 246 -12.40 -20.90 -31.73
C ALA A 246 -11.42 -20.46 -32.83
N PRO A 247 -11.92 -20.07 -34.01
CA PRO A 247 -11.12 -19.48 -35.06
C PRO A 247 -10.31 -18.27 -34.59
N LEU A 248 -9.09 -18.12 -35.07
CA LEU A 248 -8.20 -17.02 -34.73
C LEU A 248 -8.84 -15.64 -34.99
N ARG A 249 -9.68 -15.50 -36.03
CA ARG A 249 -10.46 -14.28 -36.30
C ARG A 249 -11.33 -13.83 -35.14
N ASP A 250 -11.92 -14.75 -34.39
CA ASP A 250 -12.82 -14.40 -33.29
C ASP A 250 -11.98 -13.84 -32.12
N TRP A 251 -10.84 -14.45 -31.85
CA TRP A 251 -9.88 -13.98 -30.84
C TRP A 251 -9.29 -12.61 -31.19
N MET A 252 -8.94 -12.39 -32.45
CA MET A 252 -8.45 -11.09 -32.95
C MET A 252 -9.54 -10.02 -32.84
N ARG A 253 -10.79 -10.35 -33.18
CA ARG A 253 -11.94 -9.45 -33.02
C ARG A 253 -12.13 -9.02 -31.56
N CYS A 254 -11.96 -9.93 -30.59
CA CYS A 254 -12.00 -9.58 -29.17
C CYS A 254 -10.87 -8.63 -28.76
N ALA A 255 -9.71 -8.77 -29.38
CA ALA A 255 -8.58 -7.86 -29.22
C ALA A 255 -8.74 -6.54 -30.00
N GLY A 256 -9.84 -6.37 -30.76
CA GLY A 256 -10.11 -5.18 -31.56
C GLY A 256 -9.25 -5.04 -32.81
N VAL A 257 -8.74 -6.16 -33.35
CA VAL A 257 -7.82 -6.17 -34.50
C VAL A 257 -8.19 -7.25 -35.53
N ASP A 258 -7.58 -7.17 -36.70
CA ASP A 258 -7.51 -8.22 -37.71
C ASP A 258 -6.06 -8.32 -38.26
N LEU A 259 -5.78 -9.28 -39.16
CA LEU A 259 -4.44 -9.40 -39.75
C LEU A 259 -4.08 -8.22 -40.67
N ASP A 260 -5.06 -7.47 -41.19
CA ASP A 260 -4.82 -6.37 -42.12
C ASP A 260 -4.80 -5.01 -41.39
N THR A 261 -4.92 -5.00 -40.07
CA THR A 261 -4.86 -3.81 -39.22
C THR A 261 -3.47 -3.20 -39.30
N ASN A 262 -3.42 -1.87 -39.32
CA ASN A 262 -2.16 -1.16 -39.31
C ASN A 262 -1.54 -1.24 -37.90
N PRO A 263 -0.31 -1.78 -37.73
CA PRO A 263 0.32 -1.91 -36.42
C PRO A 263 0.53 -0.58 -35.69
N LEU A 264 0.57 0.55 -36.42
CA LEU A 264 0.67 1.89 -35.84
C LEU A 264 -0.53 2.24 -34.95
N GLU A 265 -1.71 1.63 -35.18
CA GLU A 265 -2.91 1.82 -34.36
C GLU A 265 -2.77 1.18 -32.96
N LEU A 266 -1.89 0.17 -32.83
CA LEU A 266 -1.65 -0.55 -31.58
C LEU A 266 -0.50 0.01 -30.76
N THR A 267 0.40 0.75 -31.40
CA THR A 267 1.52 1.38 -30.72
C THR A 267 1.19 2.82 -30.38
N SER A 268 0.99 3.12 -29.08
CA SER A 268 0.86 4.51 -28.61
C SER A 268 2.14 5.34 -28.76
N GLN A 269 3.23 4.72 -29.24
CA GLN A 269 4.52 5.36 -29.46
C GLN A 269 4.66 5.75 -30.93
N ASN A 270 4.67 7.07 -31.18
CA ASN A 270 4.89 7.71 -32.49
C ASN A 270 6.29 7.47 -33.10
N GLY A 271 6.94 6.31 -32.90
CA GLY A 271 8.40 6.25 -33.04
C GLY A 271 9.05 4.92 -33.39
N SER A 272 8.32 3.88 -33.82
CA SER A 272 8.99 2.74 -34.45
C SER A 272 8.99 2.95 -35.98
N PRO A 273 10.06 3.47 -36.58
CA PRO A 273 10.08 3.85 -38.00
C PRO A 273 9.93 2.67 -38.96
N ASN A 274 10.03 1.43 -38.48
CA ASN A 274 10.14 0.23 -39.32
C ASN A 274 9.08 -0.83 -38.98
N LEU A 275 7.83 -0.40 -38.78
CA LEU A 275 6.70 -1.34 -38.71
C LEU A 275 6.19 -1.62 -40.13
N ALA A 276 5.78 -2.87 -40.38
CA ALA A 276 5.10 -3.21 -41.64
C ALA A 276 3.77 -2.46 -41.75
N GLY A 277 3.25 -2.28 -42.97
CA GLY A 277 1.92 -1.66 -43.14
C GLY A 277 0.75 -2.48 -42.56
N HIS A 278 0.96 -3.79 -42.33
CA HIS A 278 -0.08 -4.73 -41.92
C HIS A 278 0.47 -5.76 -40.94
N LEU A 279 -0.34 -6.16 -39.95
CA LEU A 279 0.00 -7.22 -38.98
C LEU A 279 0.27 -8.58 -39.65
N ARG A 280 -0.36 -8.86 -40.81
CA ARG A 280 -0.20 -10.08 -41.61
C ARG A 280 1.25 -10.32 -42.03
N THR A 281 1.98 -9.25 -42.35
CA THR A 281 3.36 -9.33 -42.84
C THR A 281 4.37 -9.46 -41.70
N MET A 282 4.18 -8.72 -40.61
CA MET A 282 5.13 -8.71 -39.48
C MET A 282 4.82 -9.71 -38.37
N GLY A 283 3.60 -10.25 -38.34
CA GLY A 283 3.08 -10.99 -37.21
C GLY A 283 2.82 -10.11 -35.99
N PHE A 284 2.27 -10.72 -34.93
CA PHE A 284 2.08 -10.07 -33.63
C PHE A 284 1.82 -11.10 -32.53
N ILE A 285 1.83 -10.61 -31.29
CA ILE A 285 1.56 -11.42 -30.11
C ILE A 285 0.13 -11.14 -29.64
N LEU A 286 -0.65 -12.20 -29.44
CA LEU A 286 -1.98 -12.15 -28.86
C LEU A 286 -1.89 -12.53 -27.38
N ASP A 287 -1.88 -11.54 -26.49
CA ASP A 287 -1.74 -11.72 -25.03
C ASP A 287 -3.11 -11.98 -24.39
N PHE A 288 -3.28 -13.21 -23.92
CA PHE A 288 -4.40 -13.71 -23.13
C PHE A 288 -4.07 -13.55 -21.65
N ARG A 289 -4.76 -12.64 -20.97
CA ARG A 289 -4.64 -12.50 -19.51
C ARG A 289 -5.82 -13.16 -18.84
N LEU A 290 -5.53 -14.23 -18.09
CA LEU A 290 -6.49 -15.00 -17.33
C LEU A 290 -6.43 -14.50 -15.89
N ASN A 291 -7.44 -13.73 -15.47
CA ASN A 291 -7.55 -13.16 -14.13
C ASN A 291 -8.60 -13.93 -13.31
N TYR A 292 -8.13 -14.72 -12.35
CA TYR A 292 -8.99 -15.50 -11.47
C TYR A 292 -9.38 -14.70 -10.23
N LEU A 293 -10.68 -14.53 -10.03
CA LEU A 293 -11.25 -13.81 -8.90
C LEU A 293 -12.13 -14.75 -8.08
N SER A 294 -11.99 -14.70 -6.75
CA SER A 294 -12.87 -15.44 -5.84
C SER A 294 -14.26 -14.81 -5.77
N ARG A 295 -15.24 -15.54 -5.21
CA ARG A 295 -16.65 -15.09 -5.06
C ARG A 295 -16.82 -13.67 -4.53
N GLY A 296 -15.99 -13.27 -3.55
CA GLY A 296 -16.05 -11.93 -2.95
C GLY A 296 -15.34 -10.84 -3.76
N ALA A 297 -14.61 -11.21 -4.80
CA ALA A 297 -13.81 -10.30 -5.63
C ALA A 297 -14.44 -10.01 -7.00
N HIS A 298 -15.51 -10.70 -7.39
CA HIS A 298 -16.24 -10.44 -8.63
C HIS A 298 -17.73 -10.15 -8.37
N SER A 299 -18.39 -9.51 -9.34
CA SER A 299 -19.82 -9.18 -9.28
C SER A 299 -20.74 -10.17 -10.01
N GLU A 300 -20.18 -11.23 -10.59
CA GLU A 300 -20.96 -12.24 -11.32
C GLU A 300 -21.87 -13.07 -10.41
N VAL A 301 -22.97 -13.58 -10.98
CA VAL A 301 -23.98 -14.39 -10.28
C VAL A 301 -23.40 -15.74 -9.83
N HIS A 302 -22.33 -16.19 -10.48
CA HIS A 302 -21.64 -17.43 -10.17
C HIS A 302 -21.17 -17.49 -8.72
N GLN A 303 -21.37 -18.62 -8.04
CA GLN A 303 -21.03 -18.76 -6.63
C GLN A 303 -19.59 -19.25 -6.40
N GLY A 304 -18.88 -19.63 -7.47
CA GLY A 304 -17.52 -20.15 -7.41
C GLY A 304 -16.45 -19.11 -7.79
N VAL A 305 -15.39 -19.57 -8.43
CA VAL A 305 -14.31 -18.73 -8.96
C VAL A 305 -14.66 -18.31 -10.38
N VAL A 306 -14.42 -17.05 -10.72
CA VAL A 306 -14.56 -16.55 -12.09
C VAL A 306 -13.20 -16.24 -12.67
N CYS A 307 -12.89 -16.81 -13.83
CA CYS A 307 -11.72 -16.48 -14.64
C CYS A 307 -12.13 -15.51 -15.75
N TYR A 308 -11.68 -14.26 -15.65
CA TYR A 308 -11.84 -13.31 -16.74
C TYR A 308 -10.66 -13.45 -17.71
N VAL A 309 -10.95 -13.74 -18.97
CA VAL A 309 -9.94 -13.80 -20.03
C VAL A 309 -10.03 -12.52 -20.84
N SER A 310 -9.03 -11.64 -20.72
CA SER A 310 -8.91 -10.47 -21.59
C SER A 310 -7.90 -10.76 -22.69
N VAL A 311 -8.24 -10.46 -23.93
CA VAL A 311 -7.37 -10.66 -25.09
C VAL A 311 -6.87 -9.30 -25.59
N LYS A 312 -5.55 -9.15 -25.73
CA LYS A 312 -4.92 -7.93 -26.25
C LYS A 312 -3.92 -8.26 -27.33
N ALA A 313 -3.85 -7.44 -28.37
CA ALA A 313 -2.86 -7.56 -29.43
C ALA A 313 -1.66 -6.64 -29.15
N HIS A 314 -0.45 -7.17 -29.33
CA HIS A 314 0.79 -6.41 -29.24
C HIS A 314 1.52 -6.49 -30.57
N ALA A 315 1.55 -5.37 -31.31
CA ALA A 315 2.34 -5.26 -32.53
C ALA A 315 3.84 -5.40 -32.21
N ALA A 316 4.43 -6.47 -32.72
CA ALA A 316 5.86 -6.75 -32.64
C ALA A 316 6.24 -7.67 -33.80
N TRP A 317 7.46 -7.52 -34.34
CA TRP A 317 7.99 -8.45 -35.33
C TRP A 317 8.05 -9.85 -34.71
N ASN A 318 7.08 -10.69 -35.05
CA ASN A 318 6.86 -11.99 -34.43
C ASN A 318 7.24 -13.07 -35.45
N SER A 319 8.54 -13.29 -35.56
CA SER A 319 9.13 -14.25 -36.49
C SER A 319 9.54 -15.56 -35.82
N ASN A 320 9.46 -16.66 -36.55
CA ASN A 320 10.05 -17.95 -36.22
C ASN A 320 10.92 -18.41 -37.39
N VAL A 321 12.05 -19.08 -37.11
CA VAL A 321 12.98 -19.56 -38.14
C VAL A 321 13.20 -21.05 -37.94
N GLU A 322 13.03 -21.81 -39.01
CA GLU A 322 13.35 -23.22 -39.05
C GLU A 322 14.41 -23.49 -40.12
N VAL A 323 15.38 -24.33 -39.78
CA VAL A 323 16.44 -24.72 -40.69
C VAL A 323 16.51 -26.24 -40.71
N GLN A 324 16.30 -26.81 -41.89
CA GLN A 324 16.45 -28.24 -42.14
C GLN A 324 17.65 -28.44 -43.07
N LYS A 325 18.68 -29.16 -42.60
CA LYS A 325 19.84 -29.51 -43.42
C LYS A 325 19.79 -30.98 -43.79
N VAL A 326 19.90 -31.28 -45.07
CA VAL A 326 19.96 -32.63 -45.62
C VAL A 326 21.26 -32.77 -46.41
N MET A 327 22.10 -33.71 -45.98
CA MET A 327 23.30 -34.09 -46.72
C MET A 327 22.95 -35.20 -47.70
N LEU A 328 23.20 -34.97 -48.99
CA LEU A 328 22.95 -35.96 -50.03
C LEU A 328 24.16 -36.90 -50.13
N PRO A 329 24.03 -38.22 -49.87
CA PRO A 329 25.17 -39.11 -49.69
C PRO A 329 26.02 -39.37 -50.94
N ALA A 330 25.51 -39.05 -52.14
CA ALA A 330 26.18 -39.32 -53.42
C ALA A 330 26.85 -38.09 -54.06
N SER A 331 26.62 -36.90 -53.51
CA SER A 331 27.11 -35.63 -54.04
C SER A 331 27.69 -34.82 -52.89
N SER A 332 28.79 -34.08 -53.08
CA SER A 332 29.30 -33.10 -52.10
C SER A 332 28.38 -31.88 -51.93
N ILE A 333 27.08 -32.05 -52.22
CA ILE A 333 26.05 -31.04 -52.16
C ILE A 333 25.35 -31.14 -50.81
N THR A 334 25.38 -30.05 -50.07
CA THR A 334 24.54 -29.88 -48.87
C THR A 334 23.31 -29.09 -49.26
N ALA A 335 22.14 -29.69 -49.08
CA ALA A 335 20.86 -29.00 -49.27
C ALA A 335 20.39 -28.48 -47.90
N GLU A 336 20.04 -27.20 -47.84
CA GLU A 336 19.51 -26.55 -46.66
C GLU A 336 18.20 -25.86 -47.03
N HIS A 337 17.15 -26.18 -46.30
CA HIS A 337 15.85 -25.55 -46.43
C HIS A 337 15.60 -24.71 -45.19
N GLN A 338 15.56 -23.39 -45.38
CA GLN A 338 15.33 -22.42 -44.34
C GLN A 338 13.95 -21.80 -44.52
N VAL A 339 13.13 -21.82 -43.47
CA VAL A 339 11.78 -21.25 -43.46
C VAL A 339 11.73 -20.14 -42.42
N TYR A 340 11.57 -18.91 -42.88
CA TYR A 340 11.24 -17.75 -42.05
C TYR A 340 9.73 -17.57 -42.05
N MET A 341 9.12 -17.61 -40.87
CA MET A 341 7.68 -17.50 -40.67
C MET A 341 7.39 -16.26 -39.85
N TYR A 342 6.39 -15.49 -40.25
CA TYR A 342 5.81 -14.40 -39.45
C TYR A 342 4.35 -14.72 -39.24
N GLY A 343 3.82 -14.44 -38.05
CA GLY A 343 2.50 -14.93 -37.71
C GLY A 343 1.96 -14.46 -36.37
N VAL A 344 0.93 -15.16 -35.90
CA VAL A 344 0.29 -14.87 -34.61
C VAL A 344 0.78 -15.86 -33.57
N THR A 345 1.30 -15.31 -32.47
CA THR A 345 1.69 -16.08 -31.30
C THR A 345 0.71 -15.79 -30.17
N PRO A 346 -0.17 -16.73 -29.79
CA PRO A 346 -0.87 -16.64 -28.51
C PRO A 346 0.11 -16.74 -27.34
N ARG A 347 0.07 -15.75 -26.45
CA ARG A 347 0.80 -15.70 -25.18
C ARG A 347 -0.22 -15.70 -24.06
N PHE A 348 0.03 -16.46 -23.01
CA PHE A 348 -0.89 -16.56 -21.89
C PHE A 348 -0.22 -16.10 -20.60
N THR A 349 -0.93 -15.26 -19.87
CA THR A 349 -0.51 -14.73 -18.57
C THR A 349 -1.60 -15.06 -17.56
N ILE A 350 -1.24 -15.76 -16.48
CA ILE A 350 -2.17 -16.15 -15.43
C ILE A 350 -1.94 -15.23 -14.23
N GLU A 351 -3.00 -14.54 -13.82
CA GLU A 351 -3.04 -13.63 -12.68
C GLU A 351 -4.29 -13.95 -11.85
N GLY A 352 -4.33 -13.49 -10.60
CA GLY A 352 -5.52 -13.65 -9.79
C GLY A 352 -5.33 -13.21 -8.36
N ASP A 353 -6.41 -12.73 -7.77
CA ASP A 353 -6.47 -12.29 -6.38
C ASP A 353 -7.57 -13.05 -5.66
N PHE A 354 -7.16 -13.88 -4.71
CA PHE A 354 -8.05 -14.65 -3.86
C PHE A 354 -8.20 -13.94 -2.52
N ARG A 355 -9.43 -13.52 -2.24
CA ARG A 355 -9.82 -12.94 -0.95
C ARG A 355 -10.53 -13.99 -0.11
N PHE A 356 -10.07 -14.18 1.11
CA PHE A 356 -10.70 -15.03 2.12
C PHE A 356 -10.55 -14.36 3.48
N PHE A 357 -11.47 -14.63 4.40
CA PHE A 357 -11.34 -14.15 5.76
C PHE A 357 -10.12 -14.80 6.43
N SER A 358 -9.20 -13.98 6.96
CA SER A 358 -8.04 -14.49 7.68
C SER A 358 -7.89 -13.75 9.01
N HIS A 359 -7.75 -14.50 10.09
CA HIS A 359 -7.55 -13.95 11.41
C HIS A 359 -6.14 -13.37 11.59
N THR A 360 -5.15 -13.84 10.83
CA THR A 360 -3.76 -13.39 10.96
C THR A 360 -3.61 -11.90 10.61
N PRO A 361 -4.07 -11.41 9.44
CA PRO A 361 -4.07 -9.98 9.14
C PRO A 361 -4.86 -9.13 10.14
N VAL A 362 -6.00 -9.64 10.65
CA VAL A 362 -6.78 -8.95 11.70
C VAL A 362 -5.96 -8.78 12.96
N MET A 363 -5.29 -9.83 13.43
CA MET A 363 -4.44 -9.76 14.63
C MET A 363 -3.25 -8.83 14.42
N THR A 364 -2.59 -8.90 13.27
CA THR A 364 -1.52 -7.96 12.90
C THR A 364 -2.04 -6.52 12.92
N TRP A 365 -3.22 -6.28 12.35
CA TRP A 365 -3.86 -4.97 12.37
C TRP A 365 -4.21 -4.51 13.79
N VAL A 366 -4.74 -5.37 14.67
CA VAL A 366 -5.02 -5.04 16.09
C VAL A 366 -3.75 -4.62 16.82
N ILE A 367 -2.63 -5.32 16.58
CA ILE A 367 -1.33 -4.98 17.16
C ILE A 367 -0.87 -3.60 16.66
N SER A 368 -0.93 -3.37 15.35
CA SER A 368 -0.58 -2.07 14.74
C SER A 368 -1.48 -0.94 15.27
N ALA A 369 -2.79 -1.17 15.39
CA ALA A 369 -3.75 -0.22 15.95
C ALA A 369 -3.44 0.11 17.41
N THR A 370 -3.07 -0.89 18.22
CA THR A 370 -2.69 -0.69 19.64
C THR A 370 -1.49 0.26 19.77
N VAL A 371 -0.50 0.13 18.88
CA VAL A 371 0.65 1.05 18.83
C VAL A 371 0.19 2.46 18.46
N LEU A 372 -0.71 2.61 17.48
CA LEU A 372 -1.26 3.91 17.08
C LEU A 372 -2.03 4.59 18.23
N PHE A 373 -2.76 3.84 19.05
CA PHE A 373 -3.41 4.37 20.26
C PHE A 373 -2.43 4.90 21.32
N GLY A 374 -1.14 4.56 21.24
CA GLY A 374 -0.10 5.17 22.07
C GLY A 374 0.27 6.60 21.65
N LEU A 375 0.01 6.98 20.40
CA LEU A 375 0.40 8.30 19.85
C LEU A 375 -0.31 9.47 20.53
N PRO A 376 -1.64 9.45 20.80
CA PRO A 376 -2.32 10.51 21.55
C PRO A 376 -1.65 10.85 22.87
N ALA A 377 -1.19 9.85 23.63
CA ALA A 377 -0.54 10.06 24.91
C ALA A 377 0.85 10.71 24.75
N LEU A 378 1.63 10.29 23.75
CA LEU A 378 2.92 10.89 23.43
C LEU A 378 2.78 12.34 22.95
N LEU A 379 1.82 12.61 22.07
CA LEU A 379 1.50 13.95 21.60
C LEU A 379 1.04 14.82 22.77
N LEU A 380 0.13 14.33 23.61
CA LEU A 380 -0.33 15.07 24.79
C LEU A 380 0.84 15.40 25.72
N ARG A 381 1.72 14.43 26.00
CA ARG A 381 2.93 14.65 26.82
C ARG A 381 3.79 15.76 26.23
N TYR A 382 4.04 15.73 24.93
CA TYR A 382 4.80 16.78 24.25
C TYR A 382 4.11 18.16 24.36
N LEU A 383 2.80 18.22 24.12
CA LEU A 383 2.02 19.46 24.26
C LEU A 383 2.07 20.01 25.69
N VAL A 384 1.95 19.13 26.69
CA VAL A 384 1.96 19.49 28.11
C VAL A 384 3.33 19.96 28.57
N GLU A 385 4.42 19.28 28.18
CA GLU A 385 5.79 19.58 28.63
C GLU A 385 6.38 20.81 27.92
N PHE A 386 6.01 21.06 26.66
CA PHE A 386 6.64 22.12 25.85
C PHE A 386 5.73 23.30 25.51
N LEU A 387 4.41 23.12 25.43
CA LEU A 387 3.51 24.16 24.86
C LEU A 387 2.57 24.83 25.87
N LEU A 388 2.53 24.37 27.13
CA LEU A 388 1.69 24.98 28.17
C LEU A 388 2.27 26.23 28.84
N GLY A 389 3.46 26.71 28.45
CA GLY A 389 4.08 27.89 29.05
C GLY A 389 4.67 27.62 30.43
N VAL A 390 4.35 28.43 31.45
CA VAL A 390 4.89 28.25 32.81
C VAL A 390 4.47 26.92 33.46
N PRO A 391 3.19 26.48 33.36
CA PRO A 391 2.79 25.13 33.79
C PRO A 391 3.63 24.01 33.18
N SER A 392 4.11 24.19 31.94
CA SER A 392 4.94 23.18 31.26
C SER A 392 6.28 22.98 31.98
N GLN A 393 6.86 24.04 32.56
CA GLN A 393 8.09 23.97 33.35
C GLN A 393 7.86 23.22 34.66
N ILE A 394 6.73 23.48 35.32
CA ILE A 394 6.32 22.76 36.53
C ILE A 394 6.13 21.28 36.21
N TYR A 395 5.37 20.94 35.16
CA TYR A 395 5.18 19.55 34.75
C TYR A 395 6.50 18.86 34.35
N ARG A 396 7.41 19.56 33.68
CA ARG A 396 8.72 19.00 33.31
C ARG A 396 9.60 18.72 34.52
N ARG A 397 9.57 19.60 35.55
CA ARG A 397 10.29 19.36 36.81
C ARG A 397 9.72 18.16 37.57
N GLU A 398 8.40 18.04 37.54
CA GLU A 398 7.69 16.91 38.12
C GLU A 398 7.99 15.57 37.41
N THR A 399 8.05 15.56 36.07
CA THR A 399 8.32 14.35 35.29
C THR A 399 9.81 13.99 35.23
N CYS A 400 10.70 14.98 35.24
CA CYS A 400 12.15 14.79 35.15
C CYS A 400 12.83 15.21 36.46
N ARG A 401 12.70 14.37 37.49
CA ARG A 401 13.40 14.57 38.77
C ARG A 401 14.76 13.88 38.74
N PRO A 402 15.89 14.62 38.83
CA PRO A 402 17.15 13.99 39.16
C PRO A 402 17.05 13.42 40.58
N PHE A 403 17.15 12.10 40.71
CA PHE A 403 17.05 11.42 42.00
C PHE A 403 18.44 11.11 42.54
N ASP A 404 18.87 11.91 43.52
CA ASP A 404 20.00 11.60 44.40
C ASP A 404 19.49 11.47 45.83
N ILE A 405 19.58 10.26 46.38
CA ILE A 405 19.11 9.93 47.74
C ILE A 405 19.76 10.82 48.79
N TYR A 406 21.07 11.09 48.64
CA TYR A 406 21.82 11.85 49.64
C TYR A 406 21.55 13.34 49.55
N ASP A 407 21.32 13.85 48.34
CA ASP A 407 20.90 15.23 48.13
C ASP A 407 19.49 15.45 48.70
N HIS A 408 18.59 14.49 48.47
CA HIS A 408 17.24 14.55 49.00
C HIS A 408 17.21 14.50 50.54
N LEU A 409 17.95 13.58 51.15
CA LEU A 409 18.07 13.48 52.61
C LEU A 409 18.64 14.76 53.23
N ARG A 410 19.72 15.30 52.64
CA ARG A 410 20.35 16.55 53.11
C ARG A 410 19.42 17.74 53.00
N LYS A 411 18.72 17.88 51.86
CA LYS A 411 17.73 18.95 51.64
C LYS A 411 16.58 18.86 52.64
N THR A 412 16.04 17.66 52.88
CA THR A 412 14.93 17.47 53.84
C THR A 412 15.37 17.78 55.27
N GLN A 413 16.53 17.29 55.71
CA GLN A 413 17.06 17.60 57.04
C GLN A 413 17.36 19.09 57.21
N ALA A 414 17.99 19.72 56.22
CA ALA A 414 18.27 21.15 56.24
C ALA A 414 16.98 21.98 56.30
N ARG A 415 15.94 21.61 55.55
CA ARG A 415 14.63 22.27 55.60
C ARG A 415 13.96 22.10 56.97
N MET A 416 13.92 20.90 57.54
CA MET A 416 13.34 20.67 58.87
C MET A 416 14.06 21.50 59.96
N LEU A 417 15.39 21.53 59.94
CA LEU A 417 16.19 22.29 60.90
C LEU A 417 16.00 23.81 60.72
N SER A 418 16.05 24.29 59.47
CA SER A 418 15.81 25.70 59.15
C SER A 418 14.41 26.16 59.54
N SER A 419 13.41 25.30 59.35
CA SER A 419 12.02 25.62 59.66
C SER A 419 11.75 25.61 61.15
N HIS A 420 12.35 24.67 61.89
CA HIS A 420 12.30 24.69 63.34
C HIS A 420 12.95 25.96 63.91
N ALA A 421 14.14 26.33 63.41
CA ALA A 421 14.82 27.55 63.81
C ALA A 421 13.99 28.80 63.48
N ALA A 422 13.45 28.89 62.25
CA ALA A 422 12.58 29.99 61.84
C ALA A 422 11.34 30.09 62.73
N TYR A 423 10.64 28.98 62.98
CA TYR A 423 9.47 28.97 63.86
C TYR A 423 9.82 29.48 65.27
N SER A 424 10.94 29.04 65.84
CA SER A 424 11.35 29.48 67.18
C SER A 424 11.62 30.99 67.28
N VAL A 425 12.06 31.61 66.17
CA VAL A 425 12.28 33.06 66.09
C VAL A 425 10.97 33.80 65.87
N LEU A 426 10.08 33.25 65.04
CA LEU A 426 8.81 33.87 64.67
C LEU A 426 7.75 33.72 65.78
N SER A 427 7.80 32.66 66.59
CA SER A 427 6.90 32.40 67.71
C SER A 427 7.54 32.91 69.01
N SER A 428 7.25 34.14 69.40
CA SER A 428 7.73 34.72 70.65
C SER A 428 7.08 34.11 71.90
N ASN A 429 5.90 33.47 71.75
CA ASN A 429 5.08 32.91 72.85
C ASN A 429 4.67 31.44 72.63
N GLY A 430 5.37 30.69 71.78
CA GLY A 430 5.13 29.25 71.55
C GLY A 430 4.06 28.90 70.50
N SER A 431 3.22 29.86 70.10
CA SER A 431 2.32 29.73 68.94
C SER A 431 2.55 30.87 67.95
N LEU A 432 2.58 30.54 66.66
CA LEU A 432 2.70 31.55 65.61
C LEU A 432 1.30 32.05 65.22
N ASP A 433 1.05 33.32 65.49
CA ASP A 433 -0.20 33.98 65.14
C ASP A 433 -0.23 34.36 63.66
N LYS A 434 -1.41 34.27 63.02
CA LYS A 434 -1.58 34.52 61.59
C LYS A 434 -1.16 35.94 61.22
N ASP A 435 -1.53 36.93 62.02
CA ASP A 435 -1.23 38.34 61.76
C ASP A 435 0.27 38.65 61.83
N SER A 436 0.98 37.94 62.71
CA SER A 436 2.45 38.08 62.81
C SER A 436 3.12 37.49 61.58
N LEU A 437 2.70 36.30 61.15
CA LEU A 437 3.23 35.66 59.94
C LEU A 437 2.92 36.47 58.67
N ASP A 438 1.79 37.20 58.62
CA ASP A 438 1.43 38.10 57.51
C ASP A 438 2.46 39.21 57.36
N GLY A 439 2.84 39.83 58.47
CA GLY A 439 3.88 40.86 58.51
C GLY A 439 5.21 40.35 57.94
N TYR A 440 5.61 39.12 58.30
CA TYR A 440 6.85 38.53 57.80
C TYR A 440 6.78 38.16 56.32
N LEU A 441 5.68 37.59 55.84
CA LEU A 441 5.52 37.30 54.41
C LEU A 441 5.46 38.59 53.59
N LYS A 442 4.82 39.66 54.07
CA LYS A 442 4.86 40.98 53.41
C LYS A 442 6.29 41.49 53.25
N VAL A 443 7.12 41.35 54.28
CA VAL A 443 8.54 41.74 54.21
C VAL A 443 9.31 40.84 53.23
N LEU A 444 9.03 39.54 53.20
CA LEU A 444 9.71 38.59 52.31
C LEU A 444 9.49 38.91 50.83
N TYR A 445 8.27 39.28 50.46
CA TYR A 445 7.91 39.61 49.08
C TYR A 445 8.02 41.12 48.76
N ASP A 446 8.46 41.95 49.71
CA ASP A 446 8.57 43.40 49.54
C ASP A 446 9.49 43.78 48.36
N ALA A 447 10.52 42.97 48.09
CA ALA A 447 11.37 43.17 46.92
C ALA A 447 10.61 42.97 45.61
N GLN A 448 9.84 41.89 45.47
CA GLN A 448 9.05 41.55 44.28
C GLN A 448 7.86 42.50 44.09
N ILE A 449 7.30 43.01 45.18
CA ILE A 449 6.25 44.04 45.16
C ILE A 449 6.83 45.37 44.69
N ARG A 450 8.00 45.79 45.22
CA ARG A 450 8.66 47.03 44.80
C ARG A 450 9.14 47.01 43.36
N ASP A 451 9.59 45.85 42.89
CA ASP A 451 9.98 45.62 41.49
C ASP A 451 8.77 45.56 40.54
N GLY A 452 7.55 45.55 41.08
CA GLY A 452 6.31 45.49 40.30
C GLY A 452 6.03 44.12 39.69
N THR A 453 6.83 43.10 40.03
CA THR A 453 6.65 41.72 39.56
C THR A 453 5.42 41.06 40.22
N LEU A 454 5.07 41.45 41.45
CA LEU A 454 3.89 40.95 42.16
C LEU A 454 2.99 42.11 42.63
N GLN A 455 1.72 42.11 42.24
CA GLN A 455 0.79 43.13 42.74
C GLN A 455 0.41 42.86 44.22
N PRO A 456 0.13 43.90 45.03
CA PRO A 456 -0.29 43.72 46.42
C PRO A 456 -1.51 42.80 46.59
N LYS A 457 -2.44 42.82 45.62
CA LYS A 457 -3.63 41.96 45.61
C LYS A 457 -3.31 40.49 45.28
N GLU A 458 -2.28 40.24 44.49
CA GLU A 458 -1.80 38.89 44.17
C GLU A 458 -1.06 38.31 45.37
N MET A 459 -0.27 39.14 46.04
CA MET A 459 0.37 38.80 47.30
C MET A 459 -0.64 38.40 48.37
N GLU A 460 -1.73 39.16 48.52
CA GLU A 460 -2.78 38.83 49.48
C GLU A 460 -3.45 37.47 49.20
N ARG A 461 -3.59 37.10 47.92
CA ARG A 461 -4.14 35.78 47.52
C ARG A 461 -3.17 34.65 47.80
N LEU A 462 -1.89 34.86 47.47
CA LEU A 462 -0.81 33.93 47.78
C LEU A 462 -0.75 33.68 49.28
N TRP A 463 -0.75 34.76 50.06
CA TRP A 463 -0.79 34.75 51.52
C TRP A 463 -1.92 33.89 52.08
N ARG A 464 -3.17 34.17 51.68
CA ARG A 464 -4.34 33.39 52.17
C ARG A 464 -4.22 31.91 51.82
N ALA A 465 -3.77 31.58 50.61
CA ALA A 465 -3.57 30.20 50.19
C ALA A 465 -2.46 29.51 51.00
N THR A 466 -1.36 30.23 51.26
CA THR A 466 -0.23 29.74 52.06
C THR A 466 -0.64 29.51 53.52
N ILE A 467 -1.32 30.46 54.18
CA ILE A 467 -1.84 30.26 55.55
C ILE A 467 -2.78 29.06 55.61
N ALA A 468 -3.69 28.93 54.65
CA ALA A 468 -4.65 27.82 54.63
C ALA A 468 -3.95 26.46 54.48
N GLY A 469 -2.72 26.43 53.97
CA GLY A 469 -1.86 25.24 53.96
C GLY A 469 -1.10 25.00 55.26
N PHE A 470 -0.79 26.06 56.02
CA PHE A 470 -0.10 25.98 57.31
C PHE A 470 -1.05 25.71 58.50
N ASP A 471 -2.30 26.18 58.47
CA ASP A 471 -3.29 25.99 59.53
C ASP A 471 -4.25 24.85 59.16
N ILE A 472 -3.76 23.61 59.25
CA ILE A 472 -4.51 22.40 58.87
C ILE A 472 -5.68 22.21 59.84
N ASP A 473 -5.47 22.51 61.11
CA ASP A 473 -6.44 22.34 62.18
C ASP A 473 -7.48 23.48 62.26
N LYS A 474 -7.34 24.53 61.42
CA LYS A 474 -8.19 25.72 61.38
C LYS A 474 -8.31 26.41 62.74
N SER A 475 -7.22 26.39 63.51
CA SER A 475 -7.20 26.90 64.89
C SER A 475 -6.88 28.40 64.96
N ASP A 476 -6.69 29.04 63.80
CA ASP A 476 -6.14 30.39 63.64
C ASP A 476 -4.72 30.56 64.20
N LYS A 477 -4.10 29.47 64.65
CA LYS A 477 -2.72 29.41 65.13
C LYS A 477 -2.00 28.32 64.38
N ILE A 478 -0.75 28.58 64.01
CA ILE A 478 0.08 27.58 63.33
C ILE A 478 0.99 26.96 64.39
N SER A 479 0.86 25.65 64.59
CA SER A 479 1.72 24.90 65.51
C SER A 479 3.11 24.64 64.91
N LEU A 480 4.11 24.38 65.75
CA LEU A 480 5.46 24.01 65.31
C LEU A 480 5.43 22.76 64.40
N ALA A 481 4.58 21.78 64.73
CA ALA A 481 4.45 20.56 63.96
C ALA A 481 3.87 20.84 62.57
N GLU A 482 2.82 21.66 62.47
CA GLU A 482 2.25 22.08 61.18
C GLU A 482 3.25 22.89 60.36
N PHE A 483 3.98 23.83 61.00
CA PHE A 483 4.97 24.65 60.33
C PHE A 483 6.14 23.82 59.77
N VAL A 484 6.70 22.92 60.58
CA VAL A 484 7.79 22.03 60.17
C VAL A 484 7.30 21.01 59.14
N ALA A 485 6.10 20.47 59.27
CA ALA A 485 5.53 19.53 58.30
C ALA A 485 5.28 20.20 56.95
N ALA A 486 4.72 21.40 56.93
CA ALA A 486 4.51 22.18 55.72
C ALA A 486 5.84 22.56 55.06
N ALA A 487 6.84 22.97 55.84
CA ALA A 487 8.15 23.34 55.30
C ALA A 487 9.05 22.13 54.96
N ALA A 488 8.73 20.94 55.48
CA ALA A 488 9.35 19.67 55.09
C ALA A 488 8.70 19.05 53.84
N MET A 489 7.58 19.59 53.36
CA MET A 489 7.03 19.16 52.08
C MET A 489 8.07 19.41 50.98
N ILE A 490 8.20 18.42 50.09
CA ILE A 490 9.16 18.47 49.00
C ILE A 490 8.59 19.43 47.96
N ASP A 491 9.00 20.70 48.07
CA ASP A 491 8.70 21.67 47.01
C ASP A 491 9.60 21.40 45.80
N ASP A 492 8.96 20.92 44.72
CA ASP A 492 9.50 20.90 43.36
C ASP A 492 9.17 22.20 42.59
N LEU A 493 8.39 23.09 43.19
CA LEU A 493 8.11 24.43 42.67
C LEU A 493 9.14 25.43 43.19
N HIS A 494 9.76 26.17 42.28
CA HIS A 494 10.57 27.32 42.65
C HIS A 494 9.67 28.53 42.93
N LEU A 495 10.12 29.40 43.84
CA LEU A 495 9.43 30.64 44.17
C LEU A 495 9.13 31.48 42.92
N ASP A 496 10.10 31.57 42.01
CA ASP A 496 9.95 32.31 40.75
C ASP A 496 8.85 31.72 39.85
N ASP A 497 8.66 30.39 39.85
CA ASP A 497 7.56 29.76 39.11
C ASP A 497 6.22 30.15 39.71
N ILE A 498 6.12 30.17 41.04
CA ILE A 498 4.89 30.53 41.76
C ILE A 498 4.55 31.99 41.50
N VAL A 499 5.54 32.88 41.57
CA VAL A 499 5.38 34.31 41.26
C VAL A 499 4.94 34.50 39.81
N HIS A 500 5.62 33.88 38.84
CA HIS A 500 5.22 33.95 37.42
C HIS A 500 3.89 33.27 37.11
N PHE A 501 3.51 32.26 37.90
CA PHE A 501 2.22 31.59 37.77
C PHE A 501 1.07 32.48 38.26
N LEU A 502 1.32 33.27 39.31
CA LEU A 502 0.34 34.18 39.91
C LEU A 502 0.27 35.55 39.24
N ASP A 503 1.32 35.99 38.55
CA ASP A 503 1.36 37.23 37.78
C ASP A 503 0.22 37.24 36.72
N SER A 504 -0.76 38.12 36.99
CA SER A 504 -1.95 38.30 36.16
C SER A 504 -1.72 39.21 34.96
N ASP A 505 -0.65 40.01 34.97
CA ASP A 505 -0.25 40.93 33.89
C ASP A 505 0.65 40.25 32.85
N ARG A 506 1.20 39.07 33.18
CA ARG A 506 2.01 38.27 32.25
C ARG A 506 1.28 38.01 30.93
N LYS A 507 1.96 38.27 29.81
CA LYS A 507 1.48 37.93 28.47
C LYS A 507 1.46 36.41 28.29
N VAL A 508 0.26 35.82 28.34
CA VAL A 508 0.09 34.38 28.12
C VAL A 508 0.09 34.03 26.63
N PRO A 509 0.85 33.00 26.22
CA PRO A 509 0.75 32.48 24.86
C PRO A 509 -0.65 31.90 24.60
N CYS A 510 -1.06 31.89 23.34
CA CYS A 510 -2.40 31.46 22.93
C CYS A 510 -2.73 30.02 23.39
N LEU A 511 -1.77 29.11 23.29
CA LEU A 511 -1.93 27.71 23.71
C LEU A 511 -2.10 27.55 25.22
N GLU A 512 -1.35 28.32 26.03
CA GLU A 512 -1.56 28.37 27.48
C GLU A 512 -2.99 28.87 27.77
N ARG A 513 -3.43 29.94 27.12
CA ARG A 513 -4.79 30.48 27.29
C ARG A 513 -5.89 29.48 26.92
N LEU A 514 -5.65 28.67 25.89
CA LEU A 514 -6.59 27.66 25.41
C LEU A 514 -6.64 26.45 26.35
N LEU A 515 -5.51 25.93 26.79
CA LEU A 515 -5.42 24.63 27.47
C LEU A 515 -5.34 24.71 28.99
N ASP A 516 -4.88 25.83 29.55
CA ASP A 516 -4.75 25.99 30.99
C ASP A 516 -6.09 26.38 31.64
N SER A 517 -6.63 25.49 32.49
CA SER A 517 -7.81 25.77 33.30
C SER A 517 -7.48 26.25 34.73
N THR A 518 -6.22 26.18 35.15
CA THR A 518 -5.83 26.47 36.54
C THR A 518 -6.04 27.94 36.87
N ARG A 519 -5.74 28.87 35.96
CA ARG A 519 -6.05 30.31 36.11
C ARG A 519 -7.52 30.60 36.38
N HIS A 520 -8.45 29.88 35.73
CA HIS A 520 -9.88 30.04 36.00
C HIS A 520 -10.24 29.51 37.39
N GLN A 521 -9.71 28.35 37.78
CA GLN A 521 -9.96 27.79 39.12
C GLN A 521 -9.42 28.70 40.22
N LEU A 522 -8.24 29.30 40.02
CA LEU A 522 -7.67 30.31 40.92
C LEU A 522 -8.58 31.55 41.02
N ARG A 523 -9.08 32.07 39.90
CA ARG A 523 -10.01 33.21 39.93
C ARG A 523 -11.30 32.89 40.69
N VAL A 524 -11.89 31.72 40.48
CA VAL A 524 -13.09 31.28 41.19
C VAL A 524 -12.83 31.12 42.68
N LYS A 525 -11.74 30.44 43.07
CA LYS A 525 -11.36 30.30 44.48
C LYS A 525 -11.08 31.65 45.13
N ASN A 526 -10.39 32.56 44.43
CA ASN A 526 -10.13 33.91 44.93
C ASN A 526 -11.40 34.75 45.07
N GLN A 527 -12.42 34.52 44.24
CA GLN A 527 -13.74 35.17 44.38
C GLN A 527 -14.54 34.59 45.54
N GLN A 528 -14.45 33.28 45.81
CA GLN A 528 -15.10 32.65 46.96
C GLN A 528 -14.46 33.03 48.31
N VAL A 529 -13.17 33.37 48.31
CA VAL A 529 -12.39 33.72 49.50
C VAL A 529 -12.34 35.23 49.75
N LEU A 530 -12.82 36.05 48.81
CA LEU A 530 -13.21 37.41 49.19
C LEU A 530 -14.40 37.23 50.14
N PRO A 531 -14.28 37.60 51.43
CA PRO A 531 -15.45 37.64 52.28
C PRO A 531 -16.46 38.47 51.51
N GLY A 532 -17.61 37.86 51.21
CA GLY A 532 -18.78 38.66 50.91
C GLY A 532 -18.79 39.73 51.98
N SER A 533 -18.89 40.97 51.54
CA SER A 533 -19.39 42.06 52.34
C SER A 533 -20.48 41.51 53.27
N ASP A 534 -20.10 41.12 54.48
CA ASP A 534 -21.06 40.77 55.53
C ASP A 534 -21.92 42.02 55.81
N GLU A 535 -21.48 43.22 55.39
CA GLU A 535 -22.30 44.43 55.27
C GLU A 535 -23.40 44.37 54.20
N GLU A 536 -23.18 43.73 53.04
CA GLU A 536 -24.18 43.66 51.95
C GLU A 536 -25.14 42.47 52.13
N GLN A 537 -24.71 41.39 52.79
CA GLN A 537 -25.61 40.34 53.28
C GLN A 537 -26.36 40.74 54.55
N ALA A 538 -25.81 41.60 55.42
CA ALA A 538 -26.57 42.20 56.52
C ALA A 538 -27.64 43.20 56.01
N GLU A 539 -27.37 43.98 54.96
CA GLU A 539 -28.38 44.84 54.32
C GLU A 539 -29.44 44.05 53.52
N ALA A 540 -29.06 42.95 52.86
CA ALA A 540 -30.02 42.08 52.17
C ALA A 540 -30.91 41.28 53.15
N CYS A 541 -30.37 40.90 54.32
CA CYS A 541 -31.16 40.24 55.37
C CYS A 541 -32.04 41.25 56.16
N GLN A 542 -31.64 42.53 56.24
CA GLN A 542 -32.49 43.60 56.79
C GLN A 542 -33.62 44.05 55.84
N ARG A 543 -33.51 43.84 54.53
CA ARG A 543 -34.62 44.09 53.58
C ARG A 543 -35.62 42.94 53.45
N SER A 544 -35.32 41.75 53.98
CA SER A 544 -36.18 40.56 53.92
C SER A 544 -37.24 40.49 55.03
N THR A 545 -37.13 41.30 56.09
CA THR A 545 -38.07 41.28 57.24
C THR A 545 -39.23 42.29 57.14
N SER A 546 -39.41 42.98 56.01
CA SER A 546 -40.47 44.00 55.83
C SER A 546 -41.77 43.48 55.20
N ASP A 547 -41.82 42.30 54.57
CA ASP A 547 -43.04 41.83 53.91
C ASP A 547 -43.78 40.77 54.72
N LYS A 548 -44.64 41.28 55.59
CA LYS A 548 -45.71 40.56 56.29
C LYS A 548 -46.73 40.05 55.26
N PRO A 549 -46.97 38.73 55.12
CA PRO A 549 -47.99 38.25 54.22
C PRO A 549 -49.38 38.68 54.71
N ARG A 550 -50.11 39.41 53.86
CA ARG A 550 -51.56 39.64 54.01
C ARG A 550 -52.27 38.30 53.84
N SER A 551 -53.02 37.94 54.87
CA SER A 551 -54.06 36.91 54.86
C SER A 551 -55.16 37.21 53.84
N ILE A 552 -55.45 36.26 52.95
CA ILE A 552 -56.68 36.15 52.15
C ILE A 552 -56.88 34.62 52.01
N SER A 553 -57.74 33.97 52.79
CA SER A 553 -59.20 33.78 52.64
C SER A 553 -59.62 33.19 51.29
#